data_AF-A0AAU9NXP4-F1
#
_entry.id   AF-A0AAU9NXP4-F1
#
_cell.length_a   1.000
_cell.length_b   1.000
_cell.length_c   1.000
_cell.angle_alpha   90.00
_cell.angle_beta   90.00
_cell.angle_gamma   90.00
#
_symmetry.space_group_name_H-M   'P 1'
#
loop_
_entity.id
_entity.type
_entity.pdbx_description
1 polymer ?
#
loop_
_entity_poly.entity_id
_entity_poly.type
_entity_poly.pdbx_seq_one_letter_code
_entity_poly.pdbx_strand_id
1 'polypeptide(L)'
;METPTVKIISDCFVKPKFLSEEAKKPIYLSPWDLVMVNVNYIQKGLLFHRPENQDFSITTFLEELKDSLSATLTHFHPLAARLATVKQENPPSIVVFLNPENSPGARFIHSAVNLTVAEILTPVDVPVIVQSFFDHHKSYRSRRT
;
A
#
# COMPACT_ATOMS: atom_id res chain seq x y z
N MET A 1 12.09 -5.37 -29.72
CA MET A 1 12.57 -5.05 -28.37
C MET A 1 11.51 -5.47 -27.38
N GLU A 2 11.87 -6.18 -26.32
CA GLU A 2 10.91 -6.60 -25.29
C GLU A 2 10.39 -5.37 -24.54
N THR A 3 9.07 -5.27 -24.37
CA THR A 3 8.46 -4.21 -23.57
C THR A 3 8.81 -4.41 -22.09
N PRO A 4 9.32 -3.38 -21.38
CA PRO A 4 9.67 -3.49 -19.97
C PRO A 4 8.46 -3.98 -19.17
N THR A 5 8.66 -5.04 -18.38
CA THR A 5 7.59 -5.64 -17.56
C THR A 5 8.05 -5.69 -16.11
N VAL A 6 7.17 -5.24 -15.20
CA VAL A 6 7.41 -5.30 -13.76
C VAL A 6 7.34 -6.76 -13.30
N LYS A 7 8.38 -7.22 -12.61
CA LYS A 7 8.48 -8.56 -12.02
C LYS A 7 8.46 -8.46 -10.51
N ILE A 8 7.53 -9.14 -9.86
CA ILE A 8 7.47 -9.23 -8.39
C ILE A 8 8.58 -10.18 -7.93
N ILE A 9 9.41 -9.70 -7.01
CA ILE A 9 10.49 -10.47 -6.37
C ILE A 9 10.00 -11.04 -5.04
N SER A 10 9.32 -10.21 -4.23
CA SER A 10 8.71 -10.66 -2.98
C SER A 10 7.47 -9.83 -2.63
N ASP A 11 6.59 -10.45 -1.86
CA ASP A 11 5.34 -9.89 -1.39
C ASP A 11 5.10 -10.39 0.04
N CYS A 12 5.01 -9.46 0.99
CA CYS A 12 4.81 -9.78 2.39
C CYS A 12 3.91 -8.75 3.06
N PHE A 13 3.55 -9.02 4.31
CA PHE A 13 2.84 -8.05 5.15
C PHE A 13 3.72 -7.61 6.31
N VAL A 14 3.72 -6.31 6.59
CA VAL A 14 4.42 -5.69 7.70
C VAL A 14 3.40 -5.34 8.78
N LYS A 15 3.62 -5.86 9.98
CA LYS A 15 2.77 -5.58 11.15
C LYS A 15 3.36 -4.44 11.98
N PRO A 16 2.54 -3.74 12.77
CA PRO A 16 3.06 -2.82 13.78
C PRO A 16 4.05 -3.53 14.70
N LYS A 17 5.14 -2.83 15.06
CA LYS A 17 6.18 -3.37 15.95
C LYS A 17 5.63 -3.62 17.35
N PHE A 18 4.75 -2.72 17.81
CA PHE A 18 4.01 -2.85 19.05
C PHE A 18 2.53 -2.51 18.82
N LEU A 19 1.65 -3.16 19.57
CA LEU A 19 0.21 -2.92 19.56
C LEU A 19 -0.27 -2.78 21.00
N SER A 20 -0.76 -1.59 21.36
CA SER A 20 -1.43 -1.40 22.66
C SER A 20 -2.81 -2.06 22.65
N GLU A 21 -3.39 -2.27 23.82
CA GLU A 21 -4.76 -2.82 23.92
C GLU A 21 -5.80 -1.90 23.27
N GLU A 22 -5.57 -0.58 23.29
CA GLU A 22 -6.42 0.39 22.60
C GLU A 22 -6.33 0.23 21.08
N ALA A 23 -5.13 0.00 20.55
CA ALA A 23 -4.89 -0.17 19.11
C ALA A 23 -5.50 -1.47 18.53
N LYS A 24 -5.90 -2.41 19.39
CA LYS A 24 -6.62 -3.64 18.99
C LYS A 24 -8.11 -3.41 18.80
N LYS A 25 -8.68 -2.32 19.35
CA LYS A 25 -10.12 -2.06 19.28
C LYS A 25 -10.55 -1.75 17.84
N PRO A 26 -11.77 -2.13 17.45
CA PRO A 26 -12.36 -1.69 16.19
C PRO A 26 -12.39 -0.17 16.06
N ILE A 27 -12.05 0.34 14.88
CA ILE A 27 -12.07 1.78 14.58
C ILE A 27 -13.25 2.07 13.67
N TYR A 28 -14.27 2.73 14.20
CA TYR A 28 -15.47 3.07 13.46
C TYR A 28 -15.23 4.29 12.57
N LEU A 29 -15.71 4.19 11.33
CA LEU A 29 -15.61 5.27 10.35
C LEU A 29 -16.64 6.36 10.67
N SER A 30 -16.24 7.62 10.56
CA SER A 30 -17.17 8.73 10.62
C SER A 30 -18.04 8.79 9.36
N PRO A 31 -19.19 9.50 9.38
CA PRO A 31 -19.98 9.70 8.18
C PRO A 31 -19.19 10.28 6.99
N TRP A 32 -18.21 11.15 7.26
CA TRP A 32 -17.32 11.71 6.22
C TRP A 32 -16.38 10.66 5.63
N ASP A 33 -15.85 9.76 6.45
CA ASP A 33 -15.01 8.66 5.98
C ASP A 33 -15.82 7.72 5.06
N LEU A 34 -17.08 7.44 5.40
CA LEU A 34 -17.97 6.59 4.59
C LEU A 34 -18.20 7.15 3.18
N VAL A 35 -18.29 8.47 3.02
CA VAL A 35 -18.38 9.11 1.70
C VAL A 35 -17.13 8.81 0.86
N MET A 36 -15.97 8.71 1.50
CA MET A 36 -14.69 8.47 0.84
C MET A 36 -14.42 6.98 0.55
N VAL A 37 -15.13 6.04 1.18
CA VAL A 37 -14.92 4.58 0.99
C VAL A 37 -15.10 4.15 -0.47
N ASN A 38 -15.95 4.83 -1.23
CA ASN A 38 -16.21 4.50 -2.64
C ASN A 38 -15.20 5.12 -3.63
N VAL A 39 -14.34 6.02 -3.15
CA VAL A 39 -13.31 6.69 -3.96
C VAL A 39 -12.21 5.69 -4.32
N ASN A 40 -11.57 5.89 -5.49
CA ASN A 40 -10.45 5.06 -5.90
C ASN A 40 -9.26 5.22 -4.92
N TYR A 41 -8.48 4.15 -4.76
CA TYR A 41 -7.24 4.20 -3.96
C TYR A 41 -6.32 5.31 -4.44
N ILE A 42 -5.82 6.12 -3.51
CA ILE A 42 -4.80 7.13 -3.79
C ILE A 42 -3.51 6.39 -4.15
N GLN A 43 -3.02 6.60 -5.38
CA GLN A 43 -1.78 6.03 -5.88
C GLN A 43 -0.73 7.13 -6.02
N LYS A 44 0.21 7.19 -5.09
CA LYS A 44 1.33 8.14 -5.08
C LYS A 44 2.63 7.38 -4.88
N GLY A 45 3.68 7.82 -5.58
CA GLY A 45 5.01 7.22 -5.50
C GLY A 45 6.09 8.30 -5.46
N LEU A 46 7.28 7.90 -5.03
CA LEU A 46 8.48 8.72 -5.02
C LEU A 46 9.56 8.01 -5.85
N LEU A 47 10.30 8.79 -6.64
CA LEU A 47 11.46 8.31 -7.38
C LEU A 47 12.72 8.84 -6.72
N PHE A 48 13.63 7.93 -6.40
CA PHE A 48 14.92 8.25 -5.79
C PHE A 48 16.04 7.84 -6.74
N HIS A 49 17.12 8.63 -6.76
CA HIS A 49 18.34 8.21 -7.41
C HIS A 49 18.97 7.06 -6.61
N ARG A 50 19.62 6.11 -7.30
CA ARG A 50 20.37 5.07 -6.64
C ARG A 50 21.59 5.72 -5.95
N PRO A 51 21.87 5.44 -4.68
CA PRO A 51 23.09 5.96 -4.04
C PRO A 51 24.33 5.51 -4.83
N GLU A 52 25.27 6.43 -5.07
CA GLU A 52 26.55 6.14 -5.75
C GLU A 52 27.54 5.38 -4.85
N ASN A 53 27.16 5.09 -3.60
CA ASN A 53 28.00 4.38 -2.65
C ASN A 53 28.16 2.90 -3.05
N GLN A 54 29.41 2.43 -3.08
CA GLN A 54 29.76 1.05 -3.41
C GLN A 54 29.18 0.04 -2.41
N ASP A 55 28.85 0.48 -1.20
CA ASP A 55 28.32 -0.38 -0.13
C ASP A 55 26.79 -0.51 -0.14
N PHE A 56 26.08 0.01 -1.15
CA PHE A 56 24.62 -0.09 -1.19
C PHE A 56 24.15 -1.54 -1.41
N SER A 57 23.53 -2.10 -0.38
CA SER A 57 22.86 -3.40 -0.42
C SER A 57 21.34 -3.22 -0.43
N ILE A 58 20.70 -3.69 -1.51
CA ILE A 58 19.23 -3.67 -1.61
C ILE A 58 18.57 -4.52 -0.53
N THR A 59 19.21 -5.61 -0.10
CA THR A 59 18.64 -6.48 0.94
C THR A 59 18.59 -5.76 2.28
N THR A 60 19.70 -5.15 2.68
CA THR A 60 19.80 -4.36 3.92
C THR A 60 18.82 -3.19 3.90
N PHE A 61 18.76 -2.45 2.78
CA PHE A 61 17.80 -1.35 2.63
C PHE A 61 16.34 -1.81 2.79
N LEU A 62 15.97 -2.96 2.21
CA LEU A 62 14.61 -3.49 2.32
C LEU A 62 14.28 -3.95 3.74
N GLU A 63 15.26 -4.50 4.48
CA GLU A 63 15.10 -4.88 5.89
C GLU A 63 14.88 -3.65 6.77
N GLU A 64 15.74 -2.63 6.65
CA GLU A 64 15.61 -1.36 7.38
C GLU A 64 14.30 -0.63 7.04
N LEU A 65 13.87 -0.68 5.77
CA LEU A 65 12.60 -0.08 5.36
C LEU A 65 11.39 -0.81 5.95
N LYS A 66 11.44 -2.15 6.06
CA LYS A 66 10.38 -2.93 6.73
C LYS A 66 10.36 -2.65 8.24
N ASP A 67 11.51 -2.55 8.87
CA ASP A 67 11.62 -2.27 10.29
C ASP A 67 11.14 -0.86 10.65
N SER A 68 11.53 0.14 9.85
CA SER A 68 11.04 1.51 10.00
C SER A 68 9.54 1.60 9.75
N LEU A 69 9.02 0.94 8.71
CA LEU A 69 7.58 0.84 8.47
C LEU A 69 6.85 0.18 9.65
N SER A 70 7.37 -0.92 10.20
CA SER A 70 6.81 -1.61 11.36
C SER A 70 6.77 -0.70 12.59
N ALA A 71 7.84 0.06 12.84
CA ALA A 71 7.88 1.05 13.91
C ALA A 71 6.85 2.17 13.69
N THR A 72 6.76 2.74 12.48
CA THR A 72 5.77 3.76 12.13
C THR A 72 4.33 3.24 12.31
N LEU A 73 4.05 2.01 11.91
CA LEU A 73 2.73 1.39 12.06
C LEU A 73 2.30 1.19 13.52
N THR A 74 3.22 1.26 14.50
CA THR A 74 2.86 1.31 15.93
C THR A 74 2.04 2.57 16.24
N HIS A 75 2.42 3.71 15.64
CA HIS A 75 1.75 4.99 15.84
C HIS A 75 0.57 5.15 14.87
N PHE A 76 0.69 4.62 13.66
CA PHE A 76 -0.34 4.67 12.61
C PHE A 76 -1.01 3.30 12.41
N HIS A 77 -1.35 2.63 13.51
CA HIS A 77 -1.94 1.29 13.50
C HIS A 77 -3.20 1.11 12.62
N PRO A 78 -4.06 2.12 12.37
CA PRO A 78 -5.18 1.93 11.45
C PRO A 78 -4.75 1.58 10.01
N LEU A 79 -3.55 1.99 9.59
CA LEU A 79 -3.02 1.68 8.26
C LEU A 79 -2.62 0.20 8.10
N ALA A 80 -2.45 -0.51 9.21
CA ALA A 80 -2.22 -1.95 9.22
C ALA A 80 -3.52 -2.74 9.43
N ALA A 81 -4.69 -2.12 9.59
CA ALA A 81 -5.96 -2.80 9.81
C ALA A 81 -6.68 -3.14 8.48
N ARG A 82 -7.80 -3.87 8.56
CA ARG A 82 -8.65 -4.19 7.39
C ARG A 82 -10.05 -3.63 7.52
N LEU A 83 -10.60 -3.15 6.40
CA LEU A 83 -12.01 -2.80 6.34
C LEU A 83 -12.88 -4.04 6.57
N ALA A 84 -13.84 -3.94 7.47
CA ALA A 84 -14.80 -4.97 7.81
C ALA A 84 -16.21 -4.38 7.86
N THR A 85 -17.21 -5.24 7.64
CA THR A 85 -18.62 -4.87 7.69
C THR A 85 -19.39 -5.84 8.57
N VAL A 86 -20.28 -5.32 9.41
CA VAL A 86 -21.21 -6.12 10.22
C VAL A 86 -22.63 -5.64 9.94
N LYS A 87 -23.55 -6.59 9.71
CA LYS A 87 -24.98 -6.31 9.60
C LYS A 87 -25.59 -6.26 11.00
N GLN A 88 -26.39 -5.25 11.26
CA GLN A 88 -27.26 -5.18 12.44
C GLN A 88 -28.70 -5.43 12.00
N GLU A 89 -29.48 -6.10 12.83
CA GLU A 89 -30.84 -6.51 12.48
C GLU A 89 -31.91 -5.57 13.05
N ASN A 90 -31.64 -4.85 14.15
CA ASN A 90 -32.65 -4.06 14.87
C ASN A 90 -32.07 -2.71 15.38
N PRO A 91 -32.25 -1.60 14.64
CA PRO A 91 -32.80 -1.52 13.29
C PRO A 91 -31.84 -2.09 12.22
N PRO A 92 -32.36 -2.55 11.06
CA PRO A 92 -31.53 -3.05 9.98
C PRO A 92 -30.52 -1.99 9.50
N SER A 93 -29.22 -2.27 9.65
CA SER A 93 -28.16 -1.38 9.21
C SER A 93 -26.86 -2.12 8.91
N ILE A 94 -25.91 -1.46 8.26
CA ILE A 94 -24.56 -1.98 8.01
C ILE A 94 -23.57 -1.03 8.68
N VAL A 95 -22.72 -1.59 9.53
CA VAL A 95 -21.60 -0.86 10.14
C VAL A 95 -20.33 -1.21 9.40
N VAL A 96 -19.60 -0.18 8.97
CA VAL A 96 -18.29 -0.29 8.34
C VAL A 96 -17.24 0.24 9.31
N PHE A 97 -16.18 -0.53 9.53
CA PHE A 97 -15.12 -0.19 10.47
C PHE A 97 -13.79 -0.81 10.03
N LEU A 98 -12.69 -0.35 10.62
CA LEU A 98 -11.40 -1.01 10.50
C LEU A 98 -11.25 -2.02 11.63
N ASN A 99 -10.94 -3.27 11.28
CA ASN A 99 -10.66 -4.37 12.18
C ASN A 99 -9.14 -4.61 12.23
N PRO A 100 -8.47 -4.28 13.36
CA PRO A 100 -7.06 -4.56 13.54
C PRO A 100 -6.74 -6.05 13.71
N GLU A 101 -7.65 -6.84 14.30
CA GLU A 101 -7.39 -8.25 14.65
C GLU A 101 -7.33 -9.17 13.42
N ASN A 102 -8.21 -8.95 12.44
CA ASN A 102 -8.27 -9.76 11.21
C ASN A 102 -7.38 -9.20 10.09
N SER A 103 -6.24 -8.60 10.45
CA SER A 103 -5.33 -8.03 9.46
C SER A 103 -3.98 -8.73 9.40
N PRO A 104 -3.49 -9.11 8.21
CA PRO A 104 -2.12 -9.56 8.05
C PRO A 104 -1.10 -8.43 8.22
N GLY A 105 -1.53 -7.16 8.18
CA GLY A 105 -0.68 -5.96 8.24
C GLY A 105 -0.72 -5.15 6.94
N ALA A 106 0.18 -4.17 6.82
CA ALA A 106 0.37 -3.39 5.59
C ALA A 106 1.12 -4.22 4.55
N ARG A 107 0.59 -4.31 3.32
CA ARG A 107 1.25 -5.07 2.24
C ARG A 107 2.52 -4.35 1.78
N PHE A 108 3.61 -5.09 1.61
CA PHE A 108 4.91 -4.62 1.16
C PHE A 108 5.37 -5.49 -0.01
N ILE A 109 5.50 -4.89 -1.20
CA ILE A 109 5.86 -5.59 -2.44
C ILE A 109 7.20 -5.04 -2.92
N HIS A 110 8.17 -5.93 -3.14
CA HIS A 110 9.42 -5.63 -3.81
C HIS A 110 9.36 -6.16 -5.24
N SER A 111 9.60 -5.29 -6.22
CA SER A 111 9.57 -5.63 -7.64
C SER A 111 10.75 -5.02 -8.36
N ALA A 112 11.10 -5.57 -9.53
CA ALA A 112 12.11 -5.04 -10.43
C ALA A 112 11.53 -4.83 -11.84
N VAL A 113 12.09 -3.87 -12.55
CA VAL A 113 11.80 -3.59 -13.95
C VAL A 113 13.10 -3.15 -14.63
N ASN A 114 13.29 -3.54 -15.88
CA ASN A 114 14.46 -3.12 -16.66
C ASN A 114 14.23 -1.71 -17.24
N LEU A 115 14.33 -0.69 -16.36
CA LEU A 115 14.18 0.73 -16.69
C LEU A 115 15.07 1.57 -15.77
N THR A 116 15.56 2.68 -16.30
CA THR A 116 16.26 3.72 -15.55
C THR A 116 15.31 4.84 -15.12
N VAL A 117 15.70 5.59 -14.08
CA VAL A 117 14.95 6.78 -13.66
C VAL A 117 14.92 7.85 -14.77
N ALA A 118 15.99 7.96 -15.55
CA ALA A 118 16.04 8.90 -16.69
C ALA A 118 15.01 8.54 -17.76
N GLU A 119 14.80 7.26 -18.08
CA GLU A 119 13.78 6.83 -19.05
C GLU A 119 12.35 7.13 -18.59
N ILE A 120 12.13 7.30 -17.27
CA ILE A 120 10.84 7.71 -16.71
C ILE A 120 10.65 9.23 -16.79
N LEU A 121 11.71 10.01 -16.57
CA LEU A 121 11.65 11.47 -16.44
C LEU A 121 11.90 12.24 -17.75
N THR A 122 12.56 11.63 -18.74
CA THR A 122 12.92 12.28 -20.02
C THR A 122 11.73 12.53 -20.95
N PRO A 123 10.76 11.60 -21.09
CA PRO A 123 9.61 11.82 -21.95
C PRO A 123 8.74 13.00 -21.49
N VAL A 124 8.05 13.65 -22.43
CA VAL A 124 7.11 14.74 -22.13
C VAL A 124 5.91 14.23 -21.33
N ASP A 125 5.42 13.04 -21.68
CA ASP A 125 4.30 12.38 -21.01
C ASP A 125 4.78 11.26 -20.08
N VAL A 126 4.05 11.01 -19.00
CA VAL A 126 4.36 9.91 -18.07
C VAL A 126 4.25 8.57 -18.79
N PRO A 127 5.33 7.75 -18.83
CA PRO A 127 5.29 6.45 -19.50
C PRO A 127 4.23 5.53 -18.92
N VAL A 128 3.48 4.82 -19.79
CA VAL A 128 2.37 3.94 -19.39
C VAL A 128 2.78 2.88 -18.36
N ILE A 129 4.03 2.40 -18.42
CA ILE A 129 4.59 1.41 -17.49
C ILE A 129 4.59 1.89 -16.03
N VAL A 130 4.63 3.21 -15.78
CA VAL A 130 4.55 3.78 -14.42
C VAL A 130 3.23 3.42 -13.75
N GLN A 131 2.15 3.24 -14.51
CA GLN A 131 0.88 2.77 -13.96
C GLN A 131 1.04 1.38 -13.32
N SER A 132 1.84 0.50 -13.93
CA SER A 132 2.09 -0.84 -13.41
C SER A 132 2.93 -0.90 -12.13
N PHE A 133 3.50 0.23 -11.68
CA PHE A 133 4.19 0.30 -10.38
C PHE A 133 3.22 0.26 -9.20
N PHE A 134 1.93 0.50 -9.43
CA PHE A 134 0.90 0.47 -8.40
C PHE A 134 0.02 -0.77 -8.53
N ASP A 135 -0.12 -1.53 -7.44
CA ASP A 135 -0.89 -2.79 -7.42
C ASP A 135 -2.35 -2.63 -7.88
N HIS A 136 -2.98 -1.49 -7.55
CA HIS A 136 -4.37 -1.21 -7.94
C HIS A 136 -4.56 -0.65 -9.36
N HIS A 137 -3.54 -0.58 -10.23
CA HIS A 137 -3.71 0.01 -11.58
C HIS A 137 -4.74 -0.72 -12.45
N LYS A 138 -5.00 -2.01 -12.18
CA LYS A 138 -6.02 -2.80 -12.89
C LYS A 138 -7.45 -2.57 -12.37
N SER A 139 -7.65 -2.06 -11.15
CA SER A 139 -9.00 -1.78 -10.63
C SER A 139 -9.69 -0.63 -11.38
N TYR A 140 -8.92 0.20 -12.10
CA TYR A 140 -9.42 1.22 -13.01
C TYR A 140 -10.16 0.65 -14.24
N ARG A 141 -9.82 -0.56 -14.70
CA ARG A 141 -10.43 -1.17 -15.90
C ARG A 141 -11.78 -1.85 -15.65
N SER A 142 -12.08 -2.23 -14.40
CA SER A 142 -13.29 -2.98 -14.04
C SER A 142 -14.54 -2.09 -13.90
N ARG A 143 -14.38 -0.78 -13.74
CA ARG A 143 -15.51 0.16 -13.54
C ARG A 143 -16.05 0.82 -14.83
N ARG A 144 -15.66 0.33 -16.01
CA ARG A 144 -16.12 0.84 -17.32
C ARG A 144 -16.95 -0.18 -18.13
N THR A 145 -17.55 -1.17 -17.47
CA THR A 145 -18.51 -2.10 -18.09
C THR A 145 -19.84 -2.04 -17.36
#